data_AF-A0A6J1FS62-F1
#
_entry.id   AF-A0A6J1FS62-F1
#
_cell.length_a   1.000
_cell.length_b   1.000
_cell.length_c   1.000
_cell.angle_alpha   90.00
_cell.angle_beta   90.00
_cell.angle_gamma   90.00
#
_symmetry.space_group_name_H-M   'P 1'
#
loop_
_entity.id
_entity.type
_entity.pdbx_description
1 polymer ?
#
loop_
_entity_poly.entity_id
_entity_poly.type
_entity_poly.pdbx_seq_one_letter_code
_entity_poly.pdbx_strand_id
1 'polypeptide(L)'
;MIGEGNRGEEGIVKMEEDVKENKIVFMWGYLPGALPQRTPLLCPMVVRLPGKDGTDGQVWRDVCGGGCGFAMAISASGKLITWGSTDDLGQSYVTSGKHGETPEPFPLPTEVSIVKAAAGWAHCVAITDRGEVYTWGWKECVPSGKILGDLSVGAGYEKDVLERQSSSVIDQASPRLQAARSTGGVVSNIEARGGGAESTKRRRVSSAKLAAESSSSSDDTLSALPCLVTLNPGVRITSVSAGGRHTLALSVSDMGQVWGWGYGGEGQLGLGSRIRMVSSPHPIPCIESPSFGKDRAMALARGSASLEGHGSRIPGSYVKGIACGGRHSAAVTDAGALLTFGWGLYGQCGQGCTDDELSPTCVSSLLGIRIESVAAGLWHTVCISADGDIYSFGGNQFGQLGTGADQAETLPRLLDAASVENVNAKVVSCGARHSAIVTDNGKVFCWGWNKYGQLGLGDVIDRNIPVEVPIENCTPTNVACGWWHTLLLAESPT
;
A
#
# COMPACT_ATOMS: atom_id res chain seq x y z
N MET A 1 -41.23 40.59 -58.19
CA MET A 1 -41.09 41.37 -56.94
C MET A 1 -40.72 40.40 -55.82
N ILE A 2 -40.01 40.89 -54.79
CA ILE A 2 -40.01 40.49 -53.36
C ILE A 2 -40.50 39.05 -53.03
N GLY A 3 -39.78 38.20 -52.29
CA GLY A 3 -38.49 38.39 -51.61
C GLY A 3 -38.49 37.76 -50.20
N GLU A 4 -37.55 36.82 -49.98
CA GLU A 4 -37.08 36.26 -48.68
C GLU A 4 -38.10 35.62 -47.70
N GLY A 5 -37.60 34.70 -46.86
CA GLY A 5 -38.44 34.00 -45.88
C GLY A 5 -37.88 32.73 -45.23
N ASN A 6 -36.73 32.21 -45.69
CA ASN A 6 -36.13 31.00 -45.12
C ASN A 6 -35.37 31.31 -43.81
N ARG A 7 -36.06 31.26 -42.66
CA ARG A 7 -35.39 31.34 -41.35
C ARG A 7 -34.79 29.99 -40.99
N GLY A 8 -33.47 29.89 -41.03
CA GLY A 8 -32.76 28.80 -40.38
C GLY A 8 -32.87 28.93 -38.86
N GLU A 9 -32.97 27.79 -38.18
CA GLU A 9 -32.75 27.73 -36.74
C GLU A 9 -31.24 27.78 -36.50
N GLU A 10 -30.70 28.98 -36.23
CA GLU A 10 -29.33 29.12 -35.73
C GLU A 10 -29.27 28.52 -34.33
N GLY A 11 -28.83 27.26 -34.26
CA GLY A 11 -28.64 26.57 -33.00
C GLY A 11 -27.63 27.31 -32.13
N ILE A 12 -28.07 27.78 -30.96
CA ILE A 12 -27.18 28.29 -29.93
C ILE A 12 -26.41 27.10 -29.36
N VAL A 13 -25.35 26.72 -30.06
CA VAL A 13 -24.31 25.84 -29.53
C VAL A 13 -23.66 26.62 -28.39
N LYS A 14 -24.06 26.29 -27.16
CA LYS A 14 -23.21 26.61 -26.02
C LYS A 14 -21.89 25.89 -26.25
N MET A 15 -20.86 26.66 -26.61
CA MET A 15 -19.50 26.27 -26.26
C MET A 15 -19.47 26.26 -24.73
N GLU A 16 -19.48 25.05 -24.16
CA GLU A 16 -18.95 24.86 -22.83
C GLU A 16 -17.46 25.17 -22.96
N GLU A 17 -17.03 26.31 -22.42
CA GLU A 17 -15.60 26.61 -22.35
C GLU A 17 -14.98 25.57 -21.41
N ASP A 18 -14.17 24.67 -21.98
CA ASP A 18 -13.28 23.79 -21.22
C ASP A 18 -12.31 24.65 -20.41
N VAL A 19 -12.76 25.08 -19.23
CA VAL A 19 -11.91 25.69 -18.21
C VAL A 19 -10.89 24.63 -17.83
N LYS A 20 -9.68 24.76 -18.40
CA LYS A 20 -8.57 23.84 -18.15
C LYS A 20 -8.17 23.95 -16.69
N GLU A 21 -8.73 23.08 -15.85
CA GLU A 21 -8.32 22.86 -14.47
C GLU A 21 -6.82 22.59 -14.46
N ASN A 22 -6.03 23.62 -14.14
CA ASN A 22 -4.59 23.53 -14.02
C ASN A 22 -4.27 22.83 -12.70
N LYS A 23 -4.45 21.51 -12.71
CA LYS A 23 -4.07 20.62 -11.63
C LYS A 23 -2.54 20.57 -11.53
N ILE A 24 -2.03 20.88 -10.35
CA ILE A 24 -0.63 21.00 -9.97
C ILE A 24 -0.33 19.91 -8.95
N VAL A 25 0.83 19.25 -9.09
CA VAL A 25 1.34 18.33 -8.07
C VAL A 25 2.48 18.99 -7.31
N PHE A 26 2.39 18.95 -5.98
CA PHE A 26 3.48 19.30 -5.06
C PHE A 26 4.03 18.01 -4.44
N MET A 27 5.33 18.00 -4.14
CA MET A 27 6.00 16.94 -3.38
C MET A 27 6.88 17.54 -2.28
N TRP A 28 7.01 16.83 -1.17
CA TRP A 28 7.97 17.13 -0.11
C TRP A 28 8.35 15.88 0.69
N GLY A 29 9.43 15.94 1.46
CA GLY A 29 10.04 14.81 2.16
C GLY A 29 11.27 14.22 1.45
N TYR A 30 11.56 12.93 1.69
CA TYR A 30 12.71 12.24 1.09
C TYR A 30 12.33 11.32 -0.07
N LEU A 31 12.90 11.67 -1.24
CA LEU A 31 12.89 10.92 -2.48
C LEU A 31 14.36 10.63 -2.87
N PRO A 32 14.93 9.46 -2.53
CA PRO A 32 16.22 9.05 -3.06
C PRO A 32 16.17 8.93 -4.59
N GLY A 33 17.33 9.01 -5.23
CA GLY A 33 17.47 9.26 -6.67
C GLY A 33 17.91 10.70 -6.93
N ALA A 34 17.65 11.61 -5.98
CA ALA A 34 18.19 12.96 -5.90
C ALA A 34 19.70 13.03 -5.53
N LEU A 35 20.51 12.07 -5.99
CA LEU A 35 21.91 11.82 -5.60
C LEU A 35 22.12 11.50 -4.09
N PRO A 36 23.24 10.86 -3.69
CA PRO A 36 23.56 10.61 -2.28
C PRO A 36 23.86 11.87 -1.45
N GLN A 37 23.77 13.07 -2.04
CA GLN A 37 24.29 14.33 -1.50
C GLN A 37 23.20 15.37 -1.21
N ARG A 38 21.97 15.19 -1.70
CA ARG A 38 20.92 16.20 -1.58
C ARG A 38 20.10 16.00 -0.32
N THR A 39 19.77 17.11 0.34
CA THR A 39 18.90 17.13 1.50
C THR A 39 17.45 16.78 1.12
N PRO A 40 16.66 16.20 2.04
CA PRO A 40 15.23 16.06 1.86
C PRO A 40 14.53 17.42 1.63
N LEU A 41 13.37 17.39 0.98
CA LEU A 41 12.59 18.58 0.66
C LEU A 41 11.75 18.97 1.88
N LEU A 42 12.13 20.04 2.58
CA LEU A 42 11.48 20.43 3.84
C LEU A 42 10.17 21.21 3.66
N CYS A 43 9.91 21.73 2.45
CA CYS A 43 8.70 22.47 2.07
C CYS A 43 8.08 21.87 0.80
N PRO A 44 6.77 22.07 0.55
CA PRO A 44 6.12 21.73 -0.71
C PRO A 44 6.84 22.32 -1.94
N MET A 45 7.18 21.47 -2.91
CA MET A 45 7.78 21.88 -4.18
C MET A 45 6.95 21.38 -5.36
N VAL A 46 6.66 22.28 -6.31
CA VAL A 46 5.93 21.97 -7.55
C VAL A 46 6.72 21.00 -8.43
N VAL A 47 6.10 19.88 -8.76
CA VAL A 47 6.62 18.85 -9.67
C VAL A 47 6.46 19.32 -11.13
N ARG A 48 7.55 19.25 -11.90
CA ARG A 48 7.57 19.63 -13.32
C ARG A 48 7.98 18.45 -14.19
N LEU A 49 7.24 18.21 -15.27
CA LEU A 49 7.55 17.17 -16.25
C LEU A 49 8.67 17.64 -17.22
N PRO A 50 9.54 16.74 -17.71
CA PRO A 50 10.52 17.04 -18.74
C PRO A 50 9.86 17.14 -20.11
N GLY A 51 9.95 18.32 -20.73
CA GLY A 51 9.51 18.56 -22.11
C GLY A 51 10.24 19.76 -22.69
N LYS A 52 10.44 19.77 -24.01
CA LYS A 52 10.93 20.98 -24.69
C LYS A 52 9.86 22.06 -24.63
N ASP A 53 10.30 23.30 -24.50
CA ASP A 53 9.50 24.53 -24.54
C ASP A 53 8.39 24.68 -23.46
N GLY A 54 8.25 23.72 -22.53
CA GLY A 54 7.46 23.85 -21.31
C GLY A 54 5.93 23.94 -21.49
N THR A 55 5.44 23.83 -22.72
CA THR A 55 4.03 23.98 -23.10
C THR A 55 3.34 22.66 -23.47
N ASP A 56 4.05 21.54 -23.43
CA ASP A 56 3.49 20.19 -23.62
C ASP A 56 2.77 19.73 -22.34
N GLY A 57 1.71 20.49 -22.02
CA GLY A 57 1.02 20.51 -20.73
C GLY A 57 0.16 19.28 -20.47
N GLN A 58 0.80 18.19 -20.07
CA GLN A 58 0.12 17.08 -19.40
C GLN A 58 -0.37 17.55 -18.02
N VAL A 59 -1.63 17.98 -17.96
CA VAL A 59 -2.38 18.22 -16.72
C VAL A 59 -2.32 16.96 -15.84
N TRP A 60 -2.23 17.12 -14.52
CA TRP A 60 -2.22 16.00 -13.59
C TRP A 60 -3.64 15.48 -13.32
N ARG A 61 -3.80 14.16 -13.20
CA ARG A 61 -5.08 13.50 -12.87
C ARG A 61 -5.15 13.10 -11.39
N ASP A 62 -4.12 12.44 -10.89
CA ASP A 62 -4.09 11.88 -9.53
C ASP A 62 -2.65 11.68 -9.00
N VAL A 63 -2.49 11.55 -7.68
CA VAL A 63 -1.22 11.28 -6.99
C VAL A 63 -1.29 9.99 -6.18
N CYS A 64 -0.23 9.19 -6.19
CA CYS A 64 -0.22 7.85 -5.60
C CYS A 64 0.98 7.68 -4.65
N GLY A 65 0.68 7.38 -3.38
CA GLY A 65 1.67 7.26 -2.32
C GLY A 65 2.68 6.14 -2.61
N GLY A 66 3.95 6.40 -2.31
CA GLY A 66 5.07 5.54 -2.69
C GLY A 66 5.65 4.67 -1.58
N GLY A 67 6.43 3.66 -1.98
CA GLY A 67 7.21 2.82 -1.07
C GLY A 67 8.41 3.53 -0.46
N CYS A 68 9.44 2.78 -0.10
CA CYS A 68 10.67 3.33 0.48
C CYS A 68 11.57 4.02 -0.57
N GLY A 69 11.12 5.17 -1.07
CA GLY A 69 11.96 6.10 -1.81
C GLY A 69 11.73 6.22 -3.32
N PHE A 70 10.56 5.80 -3.76
CA PHE A 70 9.99 6.18 -5.06
C PHE A 70 8.56 6.64 -4.82
N ALA A 71 7.92 7.27 -5.81
CA ALA A 71 6.46 7.36 -5.86
C ALA A 71 5.92 7.61 -7.27
N MET A 72 4.60 7.76 -7.39
CA MET A 72 3.84 7.62 -8.63
C MET A 72 2.77 8.72 -8.74
N ALA A 73 2.45 9.14 -9.96
CA ALA A 73 1.30 9.99 -10.28
C ALA A 73 0.73 9.63 -11.65
N ILE A 74 -0.48 10.11 -11.95
CA ILE A 74 -1.20 9.80 -13.19
C ILE A 74 -1.46 11.10 -13.94
N SER A 75 -1.15 11.14 -15.24
CA SER A 75 -1.47 12.28 -16.10
C SER A 75 -2.93 12.26 -16.58
N ALA A 76 -3.45 13.40 -17.04
CA ALA A 76 -4.77 13.51 -17.65
C ALA A 76 -4.93 12.65 -18.91
N SER A 77 -3.82 12.31 -19.60
CA SER A 77 -3.79 11.35 -20.71
C SER A 77 -3.71 9.88 -20.27
N GLY A 78 -3.75 9.60 -18.97
CA GLY A 78 -3.71 8.24 -18.40
C GLY A 78 -2.32 7.61 -18.38
N LYS A 79 -1.25 8.39 -18.61
CA LYS A 79 0.12 7.88 -18.47
C LYS A 79 0.50 7.81 -17.00
N LEU A 80 1.12 6.71 -16.62
CA LEU A 80 1.72 6.54 -15.31
C LEU A 80 3.09 7.24 -15.29
N ILE A 81 3.27 8.20 -14.39
CA ILE A 81 4.50 8.96 -14.18
C ILE A 81 5.12 8.52 -12.86
N THR A 82 6.45 8.43 -12.80
CA THR A 82 7.18 7.93 -11.63
C THR A 82 8.43 8.75 -11.31
N TRP A 83 8.84 8.73 -10.05
CA TRP A 83 10.04 9.41 -9.54
C TRP A 83 10.84 8.50 -8.61
N GLY A 84 12.14 8.77 -8.51
CA GLY A 84 13.00 8.23 -7.48
C GLY A 84 13.73 6.94 -7.87
N SER A 85 14.93 6.82 -7.32
CA SER A 85 15.88 5.74 -7.56
C SER A 85 16.55 5.34 -6.26
N THR A 86 16.73 4.05 -6.04
CA THR A 86 17.82 3.58 -5.17
C THR A 86 19.02 3.20 -6.04
N ASP A 87 20.06 2.71 -5.41
CA ASP A 87 21.25 2.15 -6.03
C ASP A 87 20.96 0.91 -6.93
N ASP A 88 21.96 0.51 -7.71
CA ASP A 88 21.89 -0.57 -8.72
C ASP A 88 21.58 -1.97 -8.17
N LEU A 89 21.24 -2.10 -6.88
CA LEU A 89 20.68 -3.31 -6.26
C LEU A 89 19.28 -3.69 -6.82
N GLY A 90 18.72 -2.88 -7.72
CA GLY A 90 17.75 -3.31 -8.74
C GLY A 90 16.30 -3.50 -8.27
N GLN A 91 16.06 -3.68 -6.97
CA GLN A 91 14.71 -3.94 -6.45
C GLN A 91 13.76 -2.74 -6.62
N SER A 92 14.18 -1.55 -6.20
CA SER A 92 13.37 -0.33 -6.38
C SER A 92 13.30 0.12 -7.84
N TYR A 93 14.34 -0.17 -8.65
CA TYR A 93 14.32 0.07 -10.09
C TYR A 93 13.14 -0.63 -10.77
N VAL A 94 12.78 -1.84 -10.34
CA VAL A 94 11.61 -2.52 -10.90
C VAL A 94 10.32 -1.80 -10.49
N THR A 95 10.19 -1.32 -9.24
CA THR A 95 8.99 -0.59 -8.79
C THR A 95 8.82 0.80 -9.42
N SER A 96 9.92 1.54 -9.61
CA SER A 96 9.87 2.95 -10.01
C SER A 96 10.41 3.27 -11.40
N GLY A 97 11.23 2.42 -12.01
CA GLY A 97 11.99 2.76 -13.21
C GLY A 97 13.35 3.40 -12.92
N LYS A 98 14.10 3.78 -13.96
CA LYS A 98 15.50 4.27 -13.84
C LYS A 98 15.59 5.79 -13.80
N HIS A 99 14.75 6.39 -12.97
CA HIS A 99 14.49 7.83 -12.94
C HIS A 99 15.14 8.47 -11.71
N GLY A 100 15.70 9.65 -11.87
CA GLY A 100 16.28 10.43 -10.77
C GLY A 100 15.23 11.30 -10.09
N GLU A 101 15.53 12.60 -9.99
CA GLU A 101 14.58 13.64 -9.57
C GLU A 101 13.47 13.90 -10.60
N THR A 102 13.78 13.65 -11.87
CA THR A 102 12.92 13.96 -13.00
C THR A 102 11.74 12.98 -13.08
N PRO A 103 10.48 13.47 -13.13
CA PRO A 103 9.33 12.64 -13.45
C PRO A 103 9.41 12.09 -14.86
N GLU A 104 9.32 10.77 -15.03
CA GLU A 104 9.32 10.15 -16.36
C GLU A 104 8.17 9.14 -16.50
N PRO A 105 7.63 8.94 -17.71
CA PRO A 105 6.59 7.94 -17.94
C PRO A 105 7.13 6.51 -17.74
N PHE A 106 6.48 5.76 -16.86
CA PHE A 106 6.86 4.37 -16.58
C PHE A 106 6.28 3.44 -17.67
N PRO A 107 7.11 2.62 -18.36
CA PRO A 107 6.65 1.78 -19.46
C PRO A 107 5.88 0.56 -18.95
N LEU A 108 4.58 0.53 -19.21
CA LEU A 108 3.76 -0.67 -19.11
C LEU A 108 3.85 -1.50 -20.42
N PRO A 109 3.52 -2.81 -20.41
CA PRO A 109 3.73 -3.70 -21.57
C PRO A 109 2.86 -3.38 -22.80
N THR A 110 1.92 -2.46 -22.65
CA THR A 110 0.89 -2.07 -23.61
C THR A 110 0.54 -0.60 -23.35
N GLU A 111 0.26 0.17 -24.40
CA GLU A 111 -0.28 1.53 -24.28
C GLU A 111 -1.71 1.46 -23.70
N VAL A 112 -1.83 1.63 -22.38
CA VAL A 112 -3.10 1.58 -21.63
C VAL A 112 -3.31 2.85 -20.80
N SER A 113 -4.55 3.33 -20.75
CA SER A 113 -4.93 4.47 -19.89
C SER A 113 -5.09 3.99 -18.45
N ILE A 114 -4.17 4.39 -17.57
CA ILE A 114 -4.25 4.12 -16.14
C ILE A 114 -5.16 5.16 -15.47
N VAL A 115 -6.17 4.68 -14.74
CA VAL A 115 -7.15 5.54 -14.05
C VAL A 115 -6.90 5.66 -12.54
N LYS A 116 -6.22 4.67 -11.94
CA LYS A 116 -5.80 4.67 -10.53
C LYS A 116 -4.53 3.83 -10.35
N ALA A 117 -3.76 4.12 -9.31
CA ALA A 117 -2.65 3.27 -8.87
C ALA A 117 -2.46 3.36 -7.35
N ALA A 118 -1.68 2.42 -6.80
CA ALA A 118 -1.21 2.43 -5.43
C ALA A 118 0.17 1.77 -5.36
N ALA A 119 1.07 2.26 -4.50
CA ALA A 119 2.32 1.59 -4.20
C ALA A 119 2.38 1.14 -2.74
N GLY A 120 2.90 -0.07 -2.56
CA GLY A 120 3.31 -0.59 -1.28
C GLY A 120 4.78 -0.29 -1.00
N TRP A 121 5.33 -0.91 0.04
CA TRP A 121 6.76 -0.82 0.33
C TRP A 121 7.64 -1.40 -0.78
N ALA A 122 7.19 -2.53 -1.34
CA ALA A 122 7.97 -3.45 -2.16
C ALA A 122 7.40 -3.69 -3.57
N HIS A 123 6.23 -3.13 -3.87
CA HIS A 123 5.48 -3.40 -5.10
C HIS A 123 4.53 -2.25 -5.46
N CYS A 124 4.06 -2.27 -6.70
CA CYS A 124 3.15 -1.28 -7.26
C CYS A 124 1.97 -1.98 -7.94
N VAL A 125 0.84 -1.29 -8.02
CA VAL A 125 -0.41 -1.79 -8.59
C VAL A 125 -1.10 -0.66 -9.36
N ALA A 126 -1.59 -0.91 -10.57
CA ALA A 126 -2.31 0.06 -11.40
C ALA A 126 -3.56 -0.55 -12.04
N ILE A 127 -4.59 0.28 -12.25
CA ILE A 127 -5.88 -0.09 -12.84
C ILE A 127 -6.06 0.62 -14.19
N THR A 128 -6.44 -0.11 -15.25
CA THR A 128 -6.81 0.47 -16.55
C THR A 128 -8.23 1.05 -16.55
N ASP A 129 -8.54 1.89 -17.54
CA ASP A 129 -9.91 2.35 -17.83
C ASP A 129 -10.95 1.22 -18.03
N ARG A 130 -10.50 -0.01 -18.33
CA ARG A 130 -11.33 -1.23 -18.44
C ARG A 130 -11.55 -1.96 -17.11
N GLY A 131 -10.86 -1.56 -16.04
CA GLY A 131 -10.86 -2.22 -14.74
C GLY A 131 -9.91 -3.42 -14.65
N GLU A 132 -8.94 -3.53 -15.57
CA GLU A 132 -7.87 -4.54 -15.56
C GLU A 132 -6.75 -4.10 -14.62
N VAL A 133 -6.04 -5.03 -13.99
CA VAL A 133 -5.01 -4.71 -12.99
C VAL A 133 -3.62 -5.16 -13.44
N TYR A 134 -2.66 -4.24 -13.41
CA TYR A 134 -1.23 -4.51 -13.55
C TYR A 134 -0.55 -4.45 -12.18
N THR A 135 0.44 -5.29 -11.93
CA THR A 135 1.28 -5.22 -10.72
C THR A 135 2.72 -5.64 -11.00
N TRP A 136 3.67 -5.08 -10.24
CA TRP A 136 5.11 -5.29 -10.39
C TRP A 136 5.87 -4.94 -9.11
N GLY A 137 7.15 -5.34 -9.02
CA GLY A 137 7.98 -5.19 -7.81
C GLY A 137 8.43 -6.54 -7.29
N TRP A 138 8.53 -6.74 -5.97
CA TRP A 138 9.03 -8.00 -5.40
C TRP A 138 8.16 -9.21 -5.77
N LYS A 139 8.80 -10.33 -6.14
CA LYS A 139 8.11 -11.56 -6.58
C LYS A 139 7.09 -12.10 -5.56
N GLU A 140 7.29 -11.91 -4.26
CA GLU A 140 6.34 -12.35 -3.23
C GLU A 140 5.07 -11.48 -3.11
N CYS A 141 5.03 -10.32 -3.78
CA CYS A 141 3.89 -9.41 -3.82
C CYS A 141 3.09 -9.50 -5.14
N VAL A 142 3.66 -10.17 -6.16
CA VAL A 142 3.13 -10.26 -7.53
C VAL A 142 2.50 -11.64 -7.77
N PRO A 143 1.25 -11.73 -8.29
CA PRO A 143 0.61 -13.01 -8.58
C PRO A 143 1.36 -13.86 -9.62
N SER A 144 1.48 -15.16 -9.35
CA SER A 144 2.05 -16.15 -10.26
C SER A 144 1.05 -16.58 -11.34
N GLY A 145 0.73 -15.67 -12.26
CA GLY A 145 -0.03 -15.96 -13.48
C GLY A 145 0.82 -16.62 -14.57
N LYS A 146 0.20 -17.21 -15.59
CA LYS A 146 0.93 -17.66 -16.79
C LYS A 146 1.45 -16.45 -17.56
N ILE A 147 2.76 -16.35 -17.74
CA ILE A 147 3.40 -15.34 -18.59
C ILE A 147 2.89 -15.51 -20.02
N LEU A 148 2.25 -14.48 -20.57
CA LEU A 148 1.67 -14.51 -21.91
C LEU A 148 2.69 -14.02 -22.95
N GLY A 149 3.35 -14.96 -23.61
CA GLY A 149 4.08 -14.70 -24.86
C GLY A 149 5.59 -14.47 -24.69
N ASP A 150 6.36 -15.51 -25.02
CA ASP A 150 7.61 -15.32 -25.76
C ASP A 150 7.27 -15.55 -27.25
N LEU A 151 7.06 -14.46 -27.99
CA LEU A 151 6.74 -14.48 -29.43
C LEU A 151 8.01 -14.46 -30.28
N SER A 152 8.91 -15.40 -30.01
CA SER A 152 10.12 -15.62 -30.80
C SER A 152 9.78 -16.18 -32.19
N VAL A 153 10.35 -15.56 -33.24
CA VAL A 153 9.97 -15.79 -34.64
C VAL A 153 10.62 -17.06 -35.20
N GLY A 154 9.77 -18.02 -35.57
CA GLY A 154 9.91 -18.89 -36.74
C GLY A 154 11.25 -19.58 -37.03
N ALA A 155 11.46 -20.76 -36.43
CA ALA A 155 12.15 -21.88 -37.07
C ALA A 155 11.39 -23.18 -36.69
N GLY A 156 11.29 -24.16 -37.59
CA GLY A 156 10.42 -25.32 -37.40
C GLY A 156 11.07 -26.66 -37.73
N TYR A 157 10.44 -27.73 -37.22
CA TYR A 157 10.76 -29.15 -37.39
C TYR A 157 12.06 -29.60 -36.68
N GLU A 158 12.18 -30.80 -36.11
CA GLU A 158 11.24 -31.93 -36.08
C GLU A 158 11.17 -32.61 -34.69
N LYS A 159 10.72 -33.87 -34.59
CA LYS A 159 10.03 -34.42 -33.40
C LYS A 159 10.38 -35.89 -33.15
N ASP A 160 10.51 -36.30 -31.87
CA ASP A 160 9.99 -37.55 -31.24
C ASP A 160 10.50 -37.63 -29.78
N VAL A 161 9.80 -38.06 -28.72
CA VAL A 161 8.66 -38.99 -28.45
C VAL A 161 9.06 -40.42 -28.08
N LEU A 162 8.92 -40.76 -26.78
CA LEU A 162 8.72 -42.08 -26.12
C LEU A 162 9.06 -41.91 -24.60
N GLU A 163 8.46 -42.60 -23.62
CA GLU A 163 7.03 -42.86 -23.37
C GLU A 163 6.77 -43.03 -21.85
N ARG A 164 5.56 -43.46 -21.42
CA ARG A 164 5.13 -43.50 -20.01
C ARG A 164 5.18 -44.90 -19.36
N GLN A 165 5.54 -44.94 -18.06
CA GLN A 165 5.11 -45.91 -17.02
C GLN A 165 5.54 -47.39 -17.24
N SER A 166 5.81 -48.26 -16.24
CA SER A 166 5.93 -48.20 -14.76
C SER A 166 6.80 -49.44 -14.31
N SER A 167 6.83 -50.08 -13.12
CA SER A 167 6.03 -50.06 -11.87
C SER A 167 6.76 -50.71 -10.66
N SER A 168 6.71 -50.05 -9.49
CA SER A 168 6.53 -50.59 -8.11
C SER A 168 7.35 -51.77 -7.52
N VAL A 169 7.83 -51.57 -6.26
CA VAL A 169 8.33 -52.54 -5.24
C VAL A 169 9.57 -53.38 -5.66
N ILE A 170 10.45 -53.95 -4.79
CA ILE A 170 10.59 -54.04 -3.31
C ILE A 170 12.02 -53.54 -2.90
N ASP A 171 12.63 -53.68 -1.69
CA ASP A 171 12.40 -54.47 -0.47
C ASP A 171 12.91 -53.75 0.83
N GLN A 172 13.08 -54.51 1.91
CA GLN A 172 13.55 -54.20 3.29
C GLN A 172 15.02 -53.66 3.38
N ALA A 173 15.51 -53.11 4.51
CA ALA A 173 15.04 -53.15 5.90
C ALA A 173 15.35 -51.88 6.73
N SER A 174 14.89 -51.85 7.98
CA SER A 174 15.42 -50.99 9.06
C SER A 174 15.89 -51.87 10.23
N PRO A 175 16.66 -51.33 11.20
CA PRO A 175 15.96 -50.96 12.43
C PRO A 175 16.44 -49.68 13.14
N ARG A 176 15.56 -49.20 14.02
CA ARG A 176 15.84 -48.30 15.15
C ARG A 176 16.80 -48.99 16.14
N LEU A 177 17.37 -48.40 17.20
CA LEU A 177 16.95 -47.31 18.10
C LEU A 177 18.12 -47.03 19.07
N GLN A 178 18.26 -45.82 19.63
CA GLN A 178 18.47 -45.58 21.09
C GLN A 178 18.63 -44.08 21.40
N ALA A 179 18.50 -43.70 22.68
CA ALA A 179 18.53 -42.32 23.16
C ALA A 179 19.28 -42.22 24.50
N ALA A 180 19.81 -41.04 24.82
CA ALA A 180 20.38 -40.72 26.13
C ALA A 180 20.10 -39.27 26.54
N ARG A 181 19.90 -39.04 27.84
CA ARG A 181 19.80 -37.72 28.51
C ARG A 181 20.70 -37.73 29.75
N SER A 182 21.41 -36.64 30.01
CA SER A 182 22.01 -36.24 31.30
C SER A 182 22.44 -34.76 31.16
N THR A 183 22.12 -33.73 31.95
CA THR A 183 21.86 -33.45 33.39
C THR A 183 23.08 -33.05 34.24
N GLY A 184 23.07 -31.82 34.82
CA GLY A 184 23.82 -31.46 36.04
C GLY A 184 24.52 -30.08 36.09
N GLY A 185 24.28 -29.28 37.16
CA GLY A 185 25.09 -28.12 37.60
C GLY A 185 24.83 -26.76 36.89
N VAL A 186 24.44 -25.61 37.46
CA VAL A 186 24.36 -24.98 38.83
C VAL A 186 25.59 -24.14 39.26
N VAL A 187 25.45 -22.79 39.20
CA VAL A 187 25.76 -21.69 40.19
C VAL A 187 27.18 -21.69 40.86
N SER A 188 27.94 -20.60 41.09
CA SER A 188 27.64 -19.17 41.42
C SER A 188 28.78 -18.17 41.10
N ASN A 189 28.47 -16.86 41.24
CA ASN A 189 29.33 -15.66 41.31
C ASN A 189 30.56 -15.77 42.24
N ILE A 190 31.58 -14.91 42.03
CA ILE A 190 31.99 -13.81 42.95
C ILE A 190 33.10 -12.90 42.31
N GLU A 191 33.29 -11.72 42.91
CA GLU A 191 34.20 -10.61 42.56
C GLU A 191 35.70 -10.90 42.96
N ALA A 192 36.74 -10.05 42.82
CA ALA A 192 36.90 -8.65 42.40
C ALA A 192 38.36 -8.32 41.96
N ARG A 193 38.53 -7.22 41.19
CA ARG A 193 39.65 -6.22 41.15
C ARG A 193 41.14 -6.63 41.24
N GLY A 194 41.92 -6.08 40.29
CA GLY A 194 43.38 -5.85 40.37
C GLY A 194 44.17 -6.57 39.27
N GLY A 195 45.17 -5.99 38.58
CA GLY A 195 45.68 -4.62 38.61
C GLY A 195 47.18 -4.58 38.26
N GLY A 196 47.54 -4.41 36.99
CA GLY A 196 48.94 -4.47 36.52
C GLY A 196 49.13 -3.96 35.08
N ALA A 197 50.33 -3.47 34.78
CA ALA A 197 50.59 -2.58 33.63
C ALA A 197 50.84 -3.25 32.27
N GLU A 198 50.64 -2.44 31.23
CA GLU A 198 51.26 -2.42 29.88
C GLU A 198 51.73 -3.72 29.19
N SER A 199 51.21 -3.95 27.97
CA SER A 199 52.10 -4.19 26.83
C SER A 199 51.50 -3.66 25.53
N THR A 200 52.34 -3.23 24.59
CA THR A 200 51.92 -2.63 23.32
C THR A 200 51.95 -3.63 22.16
N LYS A 201 50.85 -3.74 21.39
CA LYS A 201 50.92 -4.09 19.96
C LYS A 201 49.63 -3.83 19.17
N ARG A 202 49.72 -2.88 18.24
CA ARG A 202 48.74 -2.57 17.19
C ARG A 202 48.77 -3.68 16.13
N ARG A 203 47.82 -4.63 16.12
CA ARG A 203 47.80 -5.70 15.11
C ARG A 203 46.94 -5.34 13.89
N ARG A 204 47.64 -5.18 12.76
CA ARG A 204 47.13 -4.96 11.40
C ARG A 204 46.39 -6.22 10.90
N VAL A 205 45.19 -6.07 10.36
CA VAL A 205 44.52 -7.12 9.56
C VAL A 205 44.92 -6.93 8.10
N SER A 206 45.28 -8.02 7.41
CA SER A 206 45.90 -7.99 6.08
C SER A 206 45.01 -8.67 5.03
N SER A 207 44.81 -8.01 3.90
CA SER A 207 44.14 -8.55 2.72
C SER A 207 45.05 -9.47 1.90
N ALA A 208 44.59 -10.68 1.55
CA ALA A 208 45.22 -11.52 0.53
C ALA A 208 44.18 -12.38 -0.23
N LYS A 209 43.99 -12.06 -1.51
CA LYS A 209 43.53 -12.93 -2.61
C LYS A 209 44.44 -14.19 -2.69
N LEU A 210 44.08 -15.39 -3.18
CA LEU A 210 42.97 -15.99 -3.97
C LEU A 210 42.81 -17.47 -3.46
N ALA A 211 41.94 -18.38 -3.94
CA ALA A 211 41.34 -18.57 -5.26
C ALA A 211 39.98 -19.31 -5.22
N ALA A 212 39.43 -19.55 -6.41
CA ALA A 212 38.07 -20.02 -6.70
C ALA A 212 37.66 -21.40 -6.14
N GLU A 213 36.42 -21.48 -5.68
CA GLU A 213 35.49 -22.57 -6.03
C GLU A 213 34.29 -21.94 -6.77
N SER A 214 33.71 -22.65 -7.74
CA SER A 214 32.83 -22.04 -8.75
C SER A 214 31.36 -22.50 -8.67
N SER A 215 30.47 -21.51 -8.53
CA SER A 215 29.11 -21.46 -9.09
C SER A 215 28.16 -22.65 -8.90
N SER A 216 27.16 -22.48 -8.02
CA SER A 216 25.75 -22.79 -8.35
C SER A 216 24.77 -22.20 -7.32
N SER A 217 24.61 -20.88 -7.35
CA SER A 217 23.39 -20.21 -6.88
C SER A 217 22.69 -19.61 -8.08
N SER A 218 21.45 -20.03 -8.37
CA SER A 218 20.63 -19.33 -9.35
C SER A 218 20.36 -17.92 -8.86
N ASP A 219 20.71 -16.92 -9.66
CA ASP A 219 20.45 -15.51 -9.33
C ASP A 219 18.99 -15.18 -9.68
N ASP A 220 18.08 -15.83 -8.94
CA ASP A 220 16.64 -15.76 -9.10
C ASP A 220 16.14 -14.35 -8.72
N THR A 221 16.20 -13.44 -9.69
CA THR A 221 15.79 -12.03 -9.61
C THR A 221 14.65 -11.82 -8.63
N LEU A 222 14.87 -11.17 -7.49
CA LEU A 222 13.85 -11.07 -6.42
C LEU A 222 12.63 -10.21 -6.80
N SER A 223 12.59 -9.66 -8.01
CA SER A 223 11.56 -8.78 -8.54
C SER A 223 10.98 -9.27 -9.87
N ALA A 224 9.77 -8.84 -10.18
CA ALA A 224 8.99 -9.16 -11.38
C ALA A 224 8.52 -7.88 -12.07
N LEU A 225 8.62 -7.87 -13.39
CA LEU A 225 8.19 -6.79 -14.28
C LEU A 225 6.65 -6.66 -14.31
N PRO A 226 6.10 -5.53 -14.78
CA PRO A 226 4.67 -5.32 -15.03
C PRO A 226 3.96 -6.51 -15.69
N CYS A 227 3.11 -7.18 -14.92
CA CYS A 227 2.26 -8.27 -15.41
C CYS A 227 0.78 -7.99 -15.17
N LEU A 228 -0.06 -8.46 -16.09
CA LEU A 228 -1.52 -8.44 -15.96
C LEU A 228 -1.99 -9.49 -14.95
N VAL A 229 -2.75 -9.06 -13.94
CA VAL A 229 -3.31 -9.93 -12.91
C VAL A 229 -4.51 -10.71 -13.49
N THR A 230 -4.41 -12.03 -13.51
CA THR A 230 -5.53 -12.89 -13.93
C THR A 230 -6.60 -12.96 -12.83
N LEU A 231 -7.75 -12.36 -13.10
CA LEU A 231 -8.99 -12.46 -12.30
C LEU A 231 -10.03 -13.35 -13.02
N ASN A 232 -11.14 -13.65 -12.35
CA ASN A 232 -12.25 -14.37 -12.98
C ASN A 232 -12.86 -13.53 -14.14
N PRO A 233 -13.37 -14.16 -15.21
CA PRO A 233 -14.01 -13.44 -16.32
C PRO A 233 -15.16 -12.54 -15.85
N GLY A 234 -15.13 -11.26 -16.25
CA GLY A 234 -16.15 -10.26 -15.91
C GLY A 234 -15.86 -9.43 -14.64
N VAL A 235 -14.90 -9.85 -13.80
CA VAL A 235 -14.42 -9.04 -12.67
C VAL A 235 -13.78 -7.76 -13.19
N ARG A 236 -14.17 -6.60 -12.65
CA ARG A 236 -13.56 -5.30 -12.96
C ARG A 236 -13.27 -4.55 -11.67
N ILE A 237 -12.00 -4.21 -11.49
CA ILE A 237 -11.49 -3.55 -10.29
C ILE A 237 -11.61 -2.03 -10.45
N THR A 238 -12.02 -1.34 -9.38
CA THR A 238 -12.22 0.12 -9.36
C THR A 238 -11.45 0.82 -8.24
N SER A 239 -10.81 0.07 -7.35
CA SER A 239 -9.86 0.58 -6.37
C SER A 239 -8.82 -0.48 -6.02
N VAL A 240 -7.59 -0.07 -5.73
CA VAL A 240 -6.50 -0.91 -5.23
C VAL A 240 -5.84 -0.21 -4.06
N SER A 241 -5.32 -0.99 -3.12
CA SER A 241 -4.44 -0.49 -2.07
C SER A 241 -3.31 -1.49 -1.86
N ALA A 242 -2.08 -1.00 -1.72
CA ALA A 242 -0.87 -1.79 -1.66
C ALA A 242 -0.15 -1.50 -0.35
N GLY A 243 0.04 -2.52 0.48
CA GLY A 243 0.60 -2.40 1.82
C GLY A 243 2.09 -2.69 1.88
N GLY A 244 2.57 -3.20 3.02
CA GLY A 244 3.96 -3.61 3.14
C GLY A 244 4.39 -4.66 2.11
N ARG A 245 3.62 -5.75 1.96
CA ARG A 245 3.93 -6.83 0.97
C ARG A 245 2.68 -7.53 0.42
N HIS A 246 1.55 -6.83 0.44
CA HIS A 246 0.24 -7.37 0.08
C HIS A 246 -0.58 -6.34 -0.69
N THR A 247 -1.56 -6.81 -1.44
CA THR A 247 -2.52 -5.96 -2.16
C THR A 247 -3.94 -6.33 -1.75
N LEU A 248 -4.79 -5.32 -1.66
CA LEU A 248 -6.24 -5.47 -1.75
C LEU A 248 -6.75 -4.76 -3.00
N ALA A 249 -7.77 -5.33 -3.65
CA ALA A 249 -8.41 -4.80 -4.85
C ALA A 249 -9.93 -4.92 -4.71
N LEU A 250 -10.67 -3.85 -5.04
CA LEU A 250 -12.12 -3.79 -4.90
C LEU A 250 -12.81 -3.95 -6.26
N SER A 251 -13.66 -4.97 -6.41
CA SER A 251 -14.46 -5.20 -7.61
C SER A 251 -15.84 -4.55 -7.49
N VAL A 252 -16.26 -3.81 -8.53
CA VAL A 252 -17.65 -3.32 -8.65
C VAL A 252 -18.54 -4.28 -9.43
N SER A 253 -17.96 -5.18 -10.25
CA SER A 253 -18.75 -6.23 -10.92
C SER A 253 -19.44 -7.18 -9.93
N ASP A 254 -18.83 -7.39 -8.76
CA ASP A 254 -19.20 -8.45 -7.80
C ASP A 254 -19.78 -7.87 -6.50
N MET A 255 -20.54 -6.78 -6.55
CA MET A 255 -21.11 -6.10 -5.37
C MET A 255 -20.07 -5.77 -4.28
N GLY A 256 -18.95 -5.13 -4.66
CA GLY A 256 -17.92 -4.72 -3.70
C GLY A 256 -17.08 -5.87 -3.13
N GLN A 257 -16.92 -6.98 -3.87
CA GLN A 257 -16.00 -8.05 -3.48
C GLN A 257 -14.56 -7.51 -3.37
N VAL A 258 -13.96 -7.70 -2.19
CA VAL A 258 -12.53 -7.46 -1.97
C VAL A 258 -11.75 -8.70 -2.39
N TRP A 259 -10.71 -8.51 -3.20
CA TRP A 259 -9.73 -9.51 -3.59
C TRP A 259 -8.38 -9.18 -2.93
N GLY A 260 -7.60 -10.18 -2.56
CA GLY A 260 -6.27 -9.98 -1.96
C GLY A 260 -5.22 -11.00 -2.39
N TRP A 261 -3.96 -10.58 -2.38
CA TRP A 261 -2.79 -11.41 -2.74
C TRP A 261 -1.50 -10.86 -2.13
N GLY A 262 -0.42 -11.65 -2.25
CA GLY A 262 0.91 -11.34 -1.72
C GLY A 262 1.20 -12.06 -0.40
N TYR A 263 1.96 -11.42 0.48
CA TYR A 263 2.35 -11.98 1.78
C TYR A 263 1.21 -11.87 2.82
N GLY A 264 0.77 -13.00 3.38
CA GLY A 264 -0.32 -13.09 4.36
C GLY A 264 0.06 -13.67 5.73
N GLY A 265 1.36 -13.80 6.02
CA GLY A 265 1.86 -14.49 7.22
C GLY A 265 1.50 -13.84 8.57
N GLU A 266 1.07 -12.58 8.57
CA GLU A 266 0.61 -11.85 9.77
C GLU A 266 -0.92 -11.67 9.77
N GLY A 267 -1.65 -12.34 8.87
CA GLY A 267 -3.10 -12.21 8.74
C GLY A 267 -3.59 -11.00 7.93
N GLN A 268 -2.70 -10.19 7.34
CA GLN A 268 -3.06 -8.96 6.58
C GLN A 268 -3.99 -9.17 5.36
N LEU A 269 -4.25 -10.43 4.99
CA LEU A 269 -5.20 -10.82 3.96
C LEU A 269 -6.55 -11.33 4.52
N GLY A 270 -6.75 -11.44 5.84
CA GLY A 270 -8.05 -11.74 6.43
C GLY A 270 -8.59 -13.16 6.14
N LEU A 271 -7.71 -14.12 5.85
CA LEU A 271 -8.09 -15.48 5.43
C LEU A 271 -8.29 -16.47 6.60
N GLY A 272 -8.60 -15.97 7.80
CA GLY A 272 -8.78 -16.75 9.04
C GLY A 272 -7.52 -17.49 9.52
N SER A 273 -6.37 -17.28 8.87
CA SER A 273 -5.17 -18.08 9.06
C SER A 273 -3.92 -17.38 8.50
N ARG A 274 -2.74 -17.70 9.04
CA ARG A 274 -1.44 -17.13 8.65
C ARG A 274 -0.89 -17.76 7.36
N ILE A 275 -1.62 -17.62 6.26
CA ILE A 275 -1.19 -18.12 4.95
C ILE A 275 -0.02 -17.25 4.45
N ARG A 276 1.21 -17.76 4.59
CA ARG A 276 2.45 -16.99 4.34
C ARG A 276 2.47 -16.25 2.99
N MET A 277 2.00 -16.89 1.93
CA MET A 277 2.00 -16.34 0.57
C MET A 277 0.72 -16.77 -0.15
N VAL A 278 0.09 -15.84 -0.84
CA VAL A 278 -1.15 -15.99 -1.60
C VAL A 278 -0.85 -15.51 -3.03
N SER A 279 -0.46 -16.43 -3.91
CA SER A 279 0.14 -16.11 -5.22
C SER A 279 -0.88 -15.97 -6.37
N SER A 280 -2.17 -15.94 -6.08
CA SER A 280 -3.24 -15.53 -7.00
C SER A 280 -4.26 -14.68 -6.24
N PRO A 281 -5.09 -13.85 -6.91
CA PRO A 281 -6.14 -13.12 -6.23
C PRO A 281 -7.14 -14.07 -5.56
N HIS A 282 -7.31 -13.93 -4.25
CA HIS A 282 -8.30 -14.68 -3.47
C HIS A 282 -9.41 -13.73 -2.96
N PRO A 283 -10.68 -14.13 -2.94
CA PRO A 283 -11.74 -13.35 -2.28
C PRO A 283 -11.48 -13.23 -0.77
N ILE A 284 -11.57 -12.02 -0.24
CA ILE A 284 -11.47 -11.74 1.19
C ILE A 284 -12.88 -11.71 1.81
N PRO A 285 -13.16 -12.43 2.92
CA PRO A 285 -14.49 -12.57 3.49
C PRO A 285 -14.89 -11.36 4.35
N CYS A 286 -14.92 -10.16 3.78
CA CYS A 286 -15.28 -8.93 4.50
C CYS A 286 -16.76 -8.87 4.90
N ILE A 287 -17.66 -9.48 4.11
CA ILE A 287 -19.10 -9.54 4.37
C ILE A 287 -19.56 -10.98 4.08
N GLU A 288 -20.38 -11.57 4.94
CA GLU A 288 -20.90 -12.92 4.74
C GLU A 288 -21.96 -12.95 3.62
N SER A 289 -21.56 -13.39 2.43
CA SER A 289 -22.46 -13.60 1.30
C SER A 289 -23.55 -14.64 1.61
N PRO A 290 -24.86 -14.32 1.47
CA PRO A 290 -25.96 -15.20 1.88
C PRO A 290 -26.04 -16.52 1.08
N SER A 291 -25.31 -16.63 -0.02
CA SER A 291 -25.16 -17.85 -0.83
C SER A 291 -24.31 -18.94 -0.16
N PHE A 292 -23.27 -18.57 0.61
CA PHE A 292 -22.33 -19.53 1.21
C PHE A 292 -22.79 -20.13 2.56
N GLY A 293 -23.83 -19.56 3.18
CA GLY A 293 -24.31 -20.00 4.50
C GLY A 293 -24.82 -21.44 4.55
N LYS A 294 -25.31 -22.00 3.41
CA LYS A 294 -25.90 -23.35 3.38
C LYS A 294 -24.89 -24.47 3.67
N ASP A 295 -23.69 -24.38 3.12
CA ASP A 295 -22.70 -25.45 3.28
C ASP A 295 -22.04 -25.40 4.67
N ARG A 296 -21.80 -24.19 5.19
CA ARG A 296 -21.26 -23.99 6.55
C ARG A 296 -22.26 -24.44 7.63
N ALA A 297 -23.56 -24.25 7.41
CA ALA A 297 -24.61 -24.72 8.31
C ALA A 297 -24.67 -26.27 8.40
N MET A 298 -24.42 -26.99 7.31
CA MET A 298 -24.40 -28.46 7.34
C MET A 298 -23.19 -29.04 8.08
N ALA A 299 -22.06 -28.32 8.13
CA ALA A 299 -20.86 -28.75 8.86
C ALA A 299 -21.01 -28.68 10.39
N LEU A 300 -21.83 -27.76 10.91
CA LEU A 300 -22.01 -27.53 12.35
C LEU A 300 -23.11 -28.39 13.00
N ALA A 301 -23.86 -29.18 12.23
CA ALA A 301 -25.00 -29.96 12.71
C ALA A 301 -24.64 -31.19 13.59
N ARG A 302 -23.40 -31.30 14.09
CA ARG A 302 -22.91 -32.42 14.94
C ARG A 302 -21.90 -31.98 16.01
N GLY A 303 -22.29 -31.07 16.91
CA GLY A 303 -21.50 -30.76 18.11
C GLY A 303 -22.16 -29.78 19.07
N SER A 304 -22.55 -30.27 20.26
CA SER A 304 -22.82 -29.54 21.52
C SER A 304 -23.17 -28.04 21.47
N ALA A 305 -24.40 -27.71 21.87
CA ALA A 305 -24.80 -26.32 22.13
C ALA A 305 -24.30 -25.81 23.50
N SER A 306 -23.47 -24.77 23.50
CA SER A 306 -23.47 -23.70 24.52
C SER A 306 -22.44 -22.59 24.25
N LEU A 307 -22.85 -21.52 23.58
CA LEU A 307 -22.51 -20.12 23.91
C LEU A 307 -23.21 -19.20 22.89
N GLU A 308 -24.04 -18.27 23.37
CA GLU A 308 -24.75 -17.30 22.52
C GLU A 308 -23.82 -16.16 22.10
N GLY A 309 -22.82 -16.50 21.28
CA GLY A 309 -22.07 -15.51 20.52
C GLY A 309 -23.06 -14.65 19.73
N HIS A 310 -23.19 -13.39 20.13
CA HIS A 310 -24.06 -12.44 19.44
C HIS A 310 -23.49 -12.26 18.04
N GLY A 311 -24.10 -12.92 17.06
CA GLY A 311 -23.77 -12.84 15.64
C GLY A 311 -24.15 -11.47 15.08
N SER A 312 -23.41 -10.44 15.52
CA SER A 312 -23.56 -9.06 15.08
C SER A 312 -23.14 -8.98 13.63
N ARG A 313 -24.12 -9.21 12.74
CA ARG A 313 -23.97 -9.14 11.30
C ARG A 313 -23.38 -7.78 10.95
N ILE A 314 -22.17 -7.80 10.39
CA ILE A 314 -21.45 -6.60 9.94
C ILE A 314 -22.41 -5.69 9.17
N PRO A 315 -22.61 -4.43 9.61
CA PRO A 315 -23.54 -3.52 8.94
C PRO A 315 -23.09 -3.25 7.50
N GLY A 316 -24.01 -3.42 6.55
CA GLY A 316 -23.78 -3.20 5.13
C GLY A 316 -24.17 -4.39 4.25
N SER A 317 -24.06 -4.18 2.95
CA SER A 317 -24.25 -5.15 1.88
C SER A 317 -23.00 -5.30 0.99
N TYR A 318 -22.14 -4.27 0.91
CA TYR A 318 -20.93 -4.27 0.09
C TYR A 318 -19.79 -3.43 0.70
N VAL A 319 -18.54 -3.69 0.29
CA VAL A 319 -17.39 -2.84 0.65
C VAL A 319 -17.31 -1.65 -0.32
N LYS A 320 -17.21 -0.43 0.20
CA LYS A 320 -17.01 0.81 -0.59
C LYS A 320 -15.56 1.31 -0.59
N GLY A 321 -14.78 0.98 0.44
CA GLY A 321 -13.41 1.46 0.61
C GLY A 321 -12.46 0.40 1.17
N ILE A 322 -11.17 0.48 0.82
CA ILE A 322 -10.11 -0.42 1.27
C ILE A 322 -8.82 0.36 1.54
N ALA A 323 -8.04 -0.06 2.53
CA ALA A 323 -6.68 0.44 2.77
C ALA A 323 -5.74 -0.68 3.24
N CYS A 324 -4.48 -0.62 2.84
CA CYS A 324 -3.43 -1.56 3.21
C CYS A 324 -2.30 -0.84 3.93
N GLY A 325 -2.04 -1.22 5.18
CA GLY A 325 -0.92 -0.71 5.96
C GLY A 325 0.33 -1.56 5.83
N GLY A 326 1.28 -1.36 6.74
CA GLY A 326 2.55 -2.09 6.75
C GLY A 326 2.39 -3.61 6.97
N ARG A 327 1.52 -4.02 7.89
CA ARG A 327 1.23 -5.43 8.21
C ARG A 327 -0.24 -5.70 8.55
N HIS A 328 -1.11 -4.73 8.30
CA HIS A 328 -2.55 -4.81 8.51
C HIS A 328 -3.30 -4.21 7.33
N SER A 329 -4.62 -4.32 7.36
CA SER A 329 -5.55 -3.89 6.32
C SER A 329 -6.84 -3.39 6.95
N ALA A 330 -7.55 -2.53 6.22
CA ALA A 330 -8.87 -2.05 6.59
C ALA A 330 -9.83 -2.10 5.39
N ALA A 331 -11.12 -2.24 5.68
CA ALA A 331 -12.21 -2.15 4.71
C ALA A 331 -13.40 -1.40 5.31
N VAL A 332 -14.12 -0.62 4.50
CA VAL A 332 -15.28 0.18 4.93
C VAL A 332 -16.50 -0.25 4.13
N THR A 333 -17.61 -0.54 4.81
CA THR A 333 -18.87 -0.94 4.15
C THR A 333 -19.70 0.26 3.66
N ASP A 334 -20.70 0.01 2.81
CA ASP A 334 -21.73 0.96 2.41
C ASP A 334 -22.51 1.59 3.60
N ALA A 335 -22.70 0.82 4.67
CA ALA A 335 -23.27 1.33 5.91
C ALA A 335 -22.29 2.20 6.74
N GLY A 336 -21.01 2.23 6.37
CA GLY A 336 -19.95 2.96 7.08
C GLY A 336 -19.32 2.18 8.23
N ALA A 337 -19.50 0.86 8.31
CA ALA A 337 -18.81 0.04 9.32
C ALA A 337 -17.34 -0.17 8.92
N LEU A 338 -16.42 0.01 9.87
CA LEU A 338 -15.00 -0.22 9.68
C LEU A 338 -14.62 -1.65 10.09
N LEU A 339 -13.97 -2.36 9.18
CA LEU A 339 -13.35 -3.67 9.39
C LEU A 339 -11.84 -3.52 9.36
N THR A 340 -11.14 -4.26 10.21
CA THR A 340 -9.66 -4.28 10.29
C THR A 340 -9.15 -5.71 10.43
N PHE A 341 -7.98 -6.01 9.85
CA PHE A 341 -7.37 -7.32 9.92
C PHE A 341 -5.85 -7.30 9.70
N GLY A 342 -5.16 -8.28 10.27
CA GLY A 342 -3.71 -8.44 10.24
C GLY A 342 -3.03 -8.16 11.58
N TRP A 343 -1.76 -7.77 11.50
CA TRP A 343 -0.89 -7.63 12.66
C TRP A 343 -1.39 -6.55 13.61
N GLY A 344 -1.53 -6.86 14.90
CA GLY A 344 -2.17 -6.01 15.90
C GLY A 344 -1.27 -5.48 17.02
N LEU A 345 0.04 -5.79 17.02
CA LEU A 345 0.95 -5.56 18.17
C LEU A 345 0.94 -4.13 18.77
N TYR A 346 0.62 -3.09 17.99
CA TYR A 346 0.54 -1.71 18.47
C TYR A 346 -0.89 -1.18 18.62
N GLY A 347 -1.91 -2.03 18.49
CA GLY A 347 -3.32 -1.64 18.57
C GLY A 347 -3.95 -1.19 17.25
N GLN A 348 -3.25 -1.34 16.12
CA GLN A 348 -3.69 -0.82 14.81
C GLN A 348 -4.94 -1.48 14.20
N CYS A 349 -5.43 -2.56 14.83
CA CYS A 349 -6.73 -3.17 14.54
C CYS A 349 -7.88 -2.61 15.39
N GLY A 350 -7.64 -1.70 16.34
CA GLY A 350 -8.69 -0.94 17.03
C GLY A 350 -9.61 -1.73 17.97
N GLN A 351 -9.27 -2.98 18.30
CA GLN A 351 -10.12 -3.91 19.08
C GLN A 351 -9.94 -3.78 20.61
N GLY A 352 -9.13 -2.84 21.08
CA GLY A 352 -8.83 -2.64 22.51
C GLY A 352 -7.65 -3.48 23.04
N CYS A 353 -7.27 -4.55 22.33
CA CYS A 353 -6.08 -5.36 22.63
C CYS A 353 -4.95 -5.13 21.61
N THR A 354 -3.92 -5.99 21.65
CA THR A 354 -2.77 -6.00 20.73
C THR A 354 -2.63 -7.33 19.98
N ASP A 355 -3.72 -8.09 19.85
CA ASP A 355 -3.75 -9.41 19.20
C ASP A 355 -3.89 -9.29 17.67
N ASP A 356 -3.42 -10.30 16.93
CA ASP A 356 -3.47 -10.31 15.47
C ASP A 356 -4.85 -10.77 14.94
N GLU A 357 -5.53 -9.89 14.21
CA GLU A 357 -6.87 -10.12 13.67
C GLU A 357 -6.81 -10.91 12.35
N LEU A 358 -6.87 -12.23 12.42
CA LEU A 358 -6.67 -13.09 11.23
C LEU A 358 -7.84 -13.08 10.22
N SER A 359 -8.97 -12.45 10.54
CA SER A 359 -10.14 -12.26 9.68
C SER A 359 -10.61 -10.81 9.73
N PRO A 360 -11.42 -10.30 8.78
CA PRO A 360 -11.98 -8.94 8.84
C PRO A 360 -12.91 -8.76 10.05
N THR A 361 -12.37 -8.17 11.12
CA THR A 361 -13.08 -7.96 12.39
C THR A 361 -13.61 -6.53 12.47
N CYS A 362 -14.87 -6.36 12.89
CA CYS A 362 -15.52 -5.06 12.97
C CYS A 362 -15.05 -4.28 14.19
N VAL A 363 -14.53 -3.07 13.96
CA VAL A 363 -14.07 -2.13 14.99
C VAL A 363 -15.28 -1.62 15.77
N SER A 364 -15.69 -2.39 16.78
CA SER A 364 -17.03 -2.29 17.39
C SER A 364 -17.25 -0.99 18.18
N SER A 365 -16.17 -0.32 18.56
CA SER A 365 -16.13 1.01 19.18
C SER A 365 -16.54 2.16 18.23
N LEU A 366 -16.58 1.92 16.91
CA LEU A 366 -17.07 2.89 15.92
C LEU A 366 -18.49 2.57 15.41
N LEU A 367 -19.17 1.55 15.95
CA LEU A 367 -20.53 1.21 15.53
C LEU A 367 -21.51 2.36 15.83
N GLY A 368 -22.19 2.83 14.79
CA GLY A 368 -23.08 4.00 14.83
C GLY A 368 -22.45 5.26 14.21
N ILE A 369 -21.12 5.34 14.17
CA ILE A 369 -20.40 6.37 13.41
C ILE A 369 -20.28 5.87 11.97
N ARG A 370 -20.72 6.67 11.00
CA ARG A 370 -20.61 6.34 9.57
C ARG A 370 -19.21 6.71 9.09
N ILE A 371 -18.33 5.73 8.91
CA ILE A 371 -17.01 5.95 8.30
C ILE A 371 -17.14 6.09 6.78
N GLU A 372 -16.46 7.07 6.20
CA GLU A 372 -16.42 7.31 4.75
C GLU A 372 -15.07 6.95 4.14
N SER A 373 -13.95 7.32 4.76
CA SER A 373 -12.61 7.00 4.27
C SER A 373 -11.67 6.49 5.38
N VAL A 374 -10.64 5.75 4.99
CA VAL A 374 -9.62 5.17 5.87
C VAL A 374 -8.27 5.11 5.17
N ALA A 375 -7.20 5.37 5.91
CA ALA A 375 -5.83 5.10 5.51
C ALA A 375 -5.09 4.34 6.63
N ALA A 376 -4.10 3.54 6.25
CA ALA A 376 -3.35 2.69 7.15
C ALA A 376 -1.84 2.88 6.89
N GLY A 377 -1.09 3.25 7.92
CA GLY A 377 0.35 3.44 7.84
C GLY A 377 1.13 2.17 8.18
N LEU A 378 2.40 2.29 8.61
CA LEU A 378 3.20 1.12 8.99
C LEU A 378 2.61 0.39 10.20
N TRP A 379 2.15 1.15 11.19
CA TRP A 379 1.73 0.70 12.53
C TRP A 379 0.48 1.40 13.07
N HIS A 380 -0.22 2.19 12.25
CA HIS A 380 -1.38 2.99 12.67
C HIS A 380 -2.48 3.01 11.61
N THR A 381 -3.66 3.42 12.02
CA THR A 381 -4.86 3.57 11.19
C THR A 381 -5.51 4.92 11.49
N VAL A 382 -5.93 5.64 10.46
CA VAL A 382 -6.69 6.88 10.58
C VAL A 382 -7.89 6.82 9.64
N CYS A 383 -9.06 7.22 10.11
CA CYS A 383 -10.31 7.21 9.34
C CYS A 383 -11.15 8.46 9.59
N ILE A 384 -12.03 8.78 8.63
CA ILE A 384 -12.87 9.98 8.63
C ILE A 384 -14.36 9.59 8.66
N SER A 385 -15.15 10.25 9.52
CA SER A 385 -16.62 10.11 9.58
C SER A 385 -17.32 10.87 8.44
N ALA A 386 -18.60 10.57 8.19
CA ALA A 386 -19.43 11.33 7.26
C ALA A 386 -19.66 12.79 7.68
N ASP A 387 -19.42 13.10 8.95
CA ASP A 387 -19.52 14.44 9.54
C ASP A 387 -18.17 15.19 9.53
N GLY A 388 -17.10 14.53 9.08
CA GLY A 388 -15.74 15.10 8.93
C GLY A 388 -14.76 14.77 10.06
N ASP A 389 -15.21 14.10 11.12
CA ASP A 389 -14.40 13.77 12.30
C ASP A 389 -13.27 12.79 11.98
N ILE A 390 -12.11 13.01 12.60
CA ILE A 390 -10.92 12.17 12.40
C ILE A 390 -10.75 11.24 13.61
N TYR A 391 -10.74 9.92 13.37
CA TYR A 391 -10.43 8.91 14.38
C TYR A 391 -9.11 8.20 14.06
N SER A 392 -8.25 8.06 15.06
CA SER A 392 -6.90 7.51 14.93
C SER A 392 -6.63 6.42 15.97
N PHE A 393 -5.86 5.38 15.60
CA PHE A 393 -5.46 4.29 16.50
C PHE A 393 -4.22 3.53 16.02
N GLY A 394 -3.59 2.80 16.94
CA GLY A 394 -2.36 2.04 16.72
C GLY A 394 -1.12 2.67 17.36
N GLY A 395 0.04 2.33 16.82
CA GLY A 395 1.33 2.81 17.29
C GLY A 395 1.51 4.31 17.04
N ASN A 396 2.09 5.01 18.03
CA ASN A 396 2.14 6.46 18.07
C ASN A 396 3.53 7.04 18.44
N GLN A 397 4.60 6.25 18.28
CA GLN A 397 5.92 6.52 18.84
C GLN A 397 6.62 7.79 18.31
N PHE A 398 6.03 8.47 17.33
CA PHE A 398 6.47 9.72 16.72
C PHE A 398 5.30 10.71 16.57
N GLY A 399 4.24 10.55 17.36
CA GLY A 399 3.05 11.39 17.33
C GLY A 399 2.11 11.17 16.15
N GLN A 400 2.25 10.07 15.39
CA GLN A 400 1.52 9.84 14.13
C GLN A 400 -0.01 9.69 14.26
N LEU A 401 -0.55 9.57 15.48
CA LEU A 401 -1.99 9.64 15.72
C LEU A 401 -2.51 11.09 15.81
N GLY A 402 -1.66 12.06 16.16
CA GLY A 402 -2.04 13.49 16.21
C GLY A 402 -2.77 13.91 17.49
N THR A 403 -2.78 13.06 18.51
CA THR A 403 -3.58 13.19 19.74
C THR A 403 -2.91 14.01 20.86
N GLY A 404 -1.84 14.75 20.55
CA GLY A 404 -1.04 15.52 21.52
C GLY A 404 -0.16 14.66 22.44
N ALA A 405 -0.05 13.36 22.16
CA ALA A 405 0.71 12.38 22.92
C ALA A 405 1.40 11.39 21.98
N ASP A 406 2.39 10.66 22.49
CA ASP A 406 3.20 9.70 21.74
C ASP A 406 2.93 8.23 22.16
N GLN A 407 1.90 8.03 22.99
CA GLN A 407 1.46 6.72 23.48
C GLN A 407 0.50 6.07 22.45
N ALA A 408 0.67 4.76 22.22
CA ALA A 408 -0.19 3.98 21.33
C ALA A 408 -1.61 3.81 21.91
N GLU A 409 -2.61 3.90 21.03
CA GLU A 409 -4.05 3.81 21.37
C GLU A 409 -4.61 2.50 20.77
N THR A 410 -5.12 1.59 21.60
CA THR A 410 -5.68 0.30 21.13
C THR A 410 -7.14 0.37 20.70
N LEU A 411 -7.81 1.50 20.93
CA LEU A 411 -9.14 1.84 20.44
C LEU A 411 -9.06 3.11 19.58
N PRO A 412 -9.96 3.29 18.59
CA PRO A 412 -10.12 4.54 17.86
C PRO A 412 -10.37 5.72 18.81
N ARG A 413 -9.48 6.71 18.75
CA ARG A 413 -9.58 7.97 19.48
C ARG A 413 -9.88 9.11 18.51
N LEU A 414 -10.90 9.91 18.85
CA LEU A 414 -11.21 11.17 18.17
C LEU A 414 -10.02 12.13 18.30
N LEU A 415 -9.67 12.80 17.19
CA LEU A 415 -8.59 13.76 17.14
C LEU A 415 -9.12 15.17 17.49
N ASP A 416 -9.07 15.50 18.77
CA ASP A 416 -9.65 16.69 19.41
C ASP A 416 -8.67 17.89 19.53
N ALA A 417 -7.63 17.93 18.69
CA ALA A 417 -6.61 18.97 18.73
C ALA A 417 -7.15 20.31 18.21
N ALA A 418 -6.87 21.41 18.92
CA ALA A 418 -7.35 22.76 18.59
C ALA A 418 -6.93 23.28 17.19
N SER A 419 -5.90 22.68 16.56
CA SER A 419 -5.52 22.98 15.18
C SER A 419 -6.47 22.43 14.12
N VAL A 420 -7.35 21.48 14.48
CA VAL A 420 -8.43 20.95 13.63
C VAL A 420 -9.82 21.18 14.23
N GLU A 421 -9.96 22.12 15.17
CA GLU A 421 -11.27 22.50 15.70
C GLU A 421 -12.13 23.09 14.58
N ASN A 422 -13.35 22.57 14.39
CA ASN A 422 -14.25 22.93 13.29
C ASN A 422 -13.68 22.64 11.88
N VAL A 423 -12.71 21.72 11.75
CA VAL A 423 -12.21 21.23 10.45
C VAL A 423 -12.95 19.95 10.03
N ASN A 424 -13.63 20.02 8.89
CA ASN A 424 -14.23 18.87 8.22
C ASN A 424 -13.20 18.24 7.27
N ALA A 425 -12.74 17.03 7.57
CA ALA A 425 -11.80 16.29 6.72
C ALA A 425 -12.53 15.58 5.57
N LYS A 426 -11.92 15.52 4.36
CA LYS A 426 -12.44 14.77 3.21
C LYS A 426 -11.53 13.61 2.81
N VAL A 427 -10.22 13.88 2.74
CA VAL A 427 -9.20 12.91 2.33
C VAL A 427 -8.28 12.64 3.52
N VAL A 428 -7.88 11.39 3.73
CA VAL A 428 -6.83 10.99 4.66
C VAL A 428 -5.79 10.13 3.94
N SER A 429 -4.52 10.31 4.29
CA SER A 429 -3.43 9.46 3.85
C SER A 429 -2.45 9.21 5.00
N CYS A 430 -1.87 8.01 5.03
CA CYS A 430 -0.91 7.61 6.06
C CYS A 430 0.37 7.13 5.39
N GLY A 431 1.49 7.77 5.72
CA GLY A 431 2.82 7.28 5.37
C GLY A 431 3.28 6.19 6.34
N ALA A 432 4.58 5.92 6.38
CA ALA A 432 5.09 4.91 7.31
C ALA A 432 4.86 5.33 8.77
N ARG A 433 5.13 6.59 9.10
CA ARG A 433 5.05 7.12 10.49
C ARG A 433 4.55 8.56 10.54
N HIS A 434 3.78 8.96 9.53
CA HIS A 434 3.18 10.27 9.44
C HIS A 434 1.79 10.15 8.81
N SER A 435 0.99 11.19 8.97
CA SER A 435 -0.40 11.24 8.56
C SER A 435 -0.67 12.61 7.94
N ALA A 436 -1.55 12.64 6.95
CA ALA A 436 -2.01 13.88 6.34
C ALA A 436 -3.49 13.82 5.99
N ILE A 437 -4.14 14.98 5.96
CA ILE A 437 -5.52 15.15 5.50
C ILE A 437 -5.64 16.29 4.49
N VAL A 438 -6.67 16.24 3.64
CA VAL A 438 -7.21 17.41 2.94
C VAL A 438 -8.63 17.65 3.43
N THR A 439 -8.94 18.91 3.69
CA THR A 439 -10.21 19.37 4.30
C THR A 439 -11.25 19.74 3.25
N ASP A 440 -12.48 19.98 3.68
CA ASP A 440 -13.54 20.43 2.79
C ASP A 440 -13.34 21.82 2.18
N ASN A 441 -12.61 22.68 2.91
CA ASN A 441 -12.28 24.06 2.60
C ASN A 441 -10.88 24.26 1.96
N GLY A 442 -10.24 23.19 1.48
CA GLY A 442 -8.99 23.29 0.71
C GLY A 442 -7.75 23.60 1.55
N LYS A 443 -7.69 23.12 2.79
CA LYS A 443 -6.47 23.09 3.61
C LYS A 443 -5.86 21.69 3.60
N VAL A 444 -4.56 21.61 3.87
CA VAL A 444 -3.84 20.36 4.11
C VAL A 444 -3.16 20.43 5.48
N PHE A 445 -3.31 19.39 6.28
CA PHE A 445 -2.63 19.26 7.58
C PHE A 445 -1.78 18.00 7.60
N CYS A 446 -0.60 18.08 8.22
CA CYS A 446 0.35 16.97 8.36
C CYS A 446 0.81 16.82 9.81
N TRP A 447 1.02 15.58 10.26
CA TRP A 447 1.59 15.26 11.57
C TRP A 447 2.31 13.90 11.61
N GLY A 448 3.00 13.64 12.71
CA GLY A 448 3.83 12.47 12.97
C GLY A 448 5.32 12.75 12.78
N TRP A 449 6.04 11.72 12.33
CA TRP A 449 7.48 11.73 12.10
C TRP A 449 7.88 12.65 10.95
N ASN A 450 8.90 13.49 11.15
CA ASN A 450 9.34 14.52 10.21
C ASN A 450 10.85 14.54 9.96
N LYS A 451 11.62 13.53 10.38
CA LYS A 451 13.10 13.50 10.19
C LYS A 451 13.55 13.72 8.73
N TYR A 452 12.67 13.45 7.76
CA TYR A 452 12.91 13.63 6.34
C TYR A 452 12.14 14.82 5.73
N GLY A 453 11.53 15.71 6.53
CA GLY A 453 10.77 16.85 6.03
C GLY A 453 9.39 16.49 5.46
N GLN A 454 8.91 15.26 5.66
CA GLN A 454 7.66 14.74 5.07
C GLN A 454 6.36 15.45 5.55
N LEU A 455 6.45 16.33 6.55
CA LEU A 455 5.34 17.19 6.95
C LEU A 455 5.27 18.51 6.17
N GLY A 456 6.34 18.92 5.49
CA GLY A 456 6.35 20.11 4.62
C GLY A 456 6.45 21.45 5.37
N LEU A 457 6.83 21.43 6.65
CA LEU A 457 6.75 22.59 7.56
C LEU A 457 8.03 23.46 7.58
N GLY A 458 8.97 23.25 6.66
CA GLY A 458 10.26 23.95 6.60
C GLY A 458 11.33 23.45 7.58
N ASP A 459 11.04 22.39 8.34
CA ASP A 459 11.92 21.80 9.33
C ASP A 459 11.87 20.25 9.31
N VAL A 460 12.63 19.63 10.23
CA VAL A 460 12.70 18.17 10.44
C VAL A 460 12.19 17.73 11.82
N ILE A 461 11.32 18.53 12.44
CA ILE A 461 10.82 18.33 13.81
C ILE A 461 9.51 17.54 13.77
N ASP A 462 9.45 16.41 14.48
CA ASP A 462 8.25 15.58 14.62
C ASP A 462 7.10 16.40 15.26
N ARG A 463 5.84 16.17 14.83
CA ARG A 463 4.65 16.87 15.35
C ARG A 463 3.63 15.86 15.84
N ASN A 464 3.25 15.90 17.12
CA ASN A 464 2.23 15.00 17.68
C ASN A 464 0.80 15.59 17.70
N ILE A 465 0.59 16.71 16.98
CA ILE A 465 -0.72 17.29 16.61
C ILE A 465 -0.69 17.67 15.13
N PRO A 466 -1.85 17.72 14.42
CA PRO A 466 -1.96 18.27 13.07
C PRO A 466 -1.42 19.69 12.99
N VAL A 467 -0.61 19.99 11.98
CA VAL A 467 -0.16 21.34 11.64
C VAL A 467 -0.50 21.62 10.18
N GLU A 468 -1.08 22.78 9.92
CA GLU A 468 -1.42 23.23 8.56
C GLU A 468 -0.15 23.43 7.72
N VAL A 469 -0.12 22.85 6.52
CA VAL A 469 1.02 22.98 5.59
C VAL A 469 0.73 24.15 4.65
N PRO A 470 1.63 25.16 4.55
CA PRO A 470 1.39 26.33 3.72
C PRO A 470 1.43 25.97 2.23
N ILE A 471 0.27 26.09 1.57
CA ILE A 471 0.10 25.95 0.12
C ILE A 471 -0.45 27.28 -0.41
N GLU A 472 0.37 28.04 -1.12
CA GLU A 472 -0.01 29.35 -1.66
C GLU A 472 -0.74 29.23 -2.99
N ASN A 473 -1.83 29.99 -3.15
CA ASN A 473 -2.53 30.20 -4.43
C ASN A 473 -2.91 28.90 -5.17
N CYS A 474 -3.34 27.87 -4.44
CA CYS A 474 -3.86 26.60 -4.97
C CYS A 474 -4.91 26.02 -3.99
N THR A 475 -5.83 25.21 -4.49
CA THR A 475 -6.81 24.46 -3.68
C THR A 475 -6.41 22.98 -3.62
N PRO A 476 -5.82 22.49 -2.51
CA PRO A 476 -5.69 21.07 -2.19
C PRO A 476 -6.93 20.23 -2.51
N THR A 477 -6.77 19.13 -3.27
CA THR A 477 -7.87 18.21 -3.61
C THR A 477 -7.57 16.73 -3.34
N ASN A 478 -6.32 16.28 -3.40
CA ASN A 478 -5.91 14.93 -2.95
C ASN A 478 -4.53 14.97 -2.27
N VAL A 479 -4.30 14.13 -1.27
CA VAL A 479 -3.00 13.97 -0.60
C VAL A 479 -2.63 12.48 -0.57
N ALA A 480 -1.37 12.18 -0.89
CA ALA A 480 -0.86 10.82 -0.87
C ALA A 480 0.51 10.77 -0.19
N CYS A 481 0.54 10.18 1.00
CA CYS A 481 1.76 9.93 1.74
C CYS A 481 2.43 8.65 1.24
N GLY A 482 3.71 8.72 0.93
CA GLY A 482 4.55 7.53 0.83
C GLY A 482 5.25 7.22 2.14
N TRP A 483 6.24 6.32 2.14
CA TRP A 483 6.91 5.94 3.39
C TRP A 483 7.67 7.08 4.06
N TRP A 484 8.30 7.97 3.27
CA TRP A 484 9.20 9.04 3.76
C TRP A 484 8.96 10.41 3.10
N HIS A 485 7.85 10.56 2.39
CA HIS A 485 7.48 11.77 1.64
C HIS A 485 5.96 11.91 1.57
N THR A 486 5.50 13.07 1.10
CA THR A 486 4.09 13.38 0.87
C THR A 486 3.94 14.07 -0.47
N LEU A 487 2.84 13.75 -1.15
CA LEU A 487 2.42 14.28 -2.43
C LEU A 487 1.07 14.97 -2.24
N LEU A 488 0.85 16.05 -2.99
CA LEU A 488 -0.41 16.78 -2.97
C LEU A 488 -0.82 17.10 -4.40
N LEU A 489 -2.03 16.71 -4.78
CA LEU A 489 -2.73 17.28 -5.93
C LEU A 489 -3.51 18.50 -5.46
N ALA A 490 -3.38 19.61 -6.19
CA ALA A 490 -4.15 20.82 -5.95
C ALA A 490 -4.53 21.47 -7.29
N GLU A 491 -5.59 22.27 -7.29
CA GLU A 491 -6.06 23.03 -8.45
C GLU A 491 -5.60 24.49 -8.34
N SER A 492 -5.06 25.09 -9.39
CA SER A 492 -4.80 26.53 -9.41
C SER A 492 -6.13 27.31 -9.44
N PRO A 493 -6.19 28.52 -8.85
CA PRO A 493 -7.30 29.43 -9.13
C PRO A 493 -7.39 29.74 -10.63
N THR A 494 -8.61 30.02 -11.08
CA THR A 494 -8.99 30.40 -12.45
C THR A 494 -8.94 31.90 -12.67
#